data_AF-A0A936S7R1-F1
#
_entry.id   AF-A0A936S7R1-F1
#
_cell.length_a   1.000
_cell.length_b   1.000
_cell.length_c   1.000
_cell.angle_alpha   90.00
_cell.angle_beta   90.00
_cell.angle_gamma   90.00
#
_symmetry.space_group_name_H-M   'P 1'
#
loop_
_entity.id
_entity.type
_entity.pdbx_description
1 polymer ?
#
loop_
_entity_poly.entity_id
_entity_poly.type
_entity_poly.pdbx_seq_one_letter_code
_entity_poly.pdbx_strand_id
1 'polypeptide(L)'
;MTVFYELHTRSAFSFLSSGSLPEDIAVRSGELDMPAIGMMDRDTVSGAVRLHFEAKEQGVRAMIGSEITMDDGSLLPLMPLDLTGYQNLCRLITTVKLRHKKGEHFATRRDIEEHSAGLLCFTGGADGFLHHHIKRHQGQEALAWLNYVFEGRLYVELQRHNLPHEEAVNQTLLGLAHKFRLPSQRPWRSPTALNSRWTSSATHFPIIPCRRARRWTRTFANRLRKARSGDIGH
;
A
#
# COMPACT_ATOMS: atom_id res chain seq x y z
N MET A 1 15.24 20.90 -5.45
CA MET A 1 14.36 19.91 -6.09
C MET A 1 13.58 19.22 -4.99
N THR A 2 12.25 19.24 -5.03
CA THR A 2 11.42 18.52 -4.05
C THR A 2 11.38 17.06 -4.45
N VAL A 3 12.04 16.21 -3.68
CA VAL A 3 12.06 14.75 -3.88
C VAL A 3 10.71 14.19 -3.41
N PHE A 4 10.12 13.32 -4.22
CA PHE A 4 8.86 12.65 -3.91
C PHE A 4 9.12 11.17 -3.60
N TYR A 5 8.33 10.63 -2.67
CA TYR A 5 8.32 9.24 -2.29
C TYR A 5 6.88 8.75 -2.32
N GLU A 6 6.61 7.73 -3.13
CA GLU A 6 5.33 7.03 -3.08
C GLU A 6 5.41 6.02 -1.95
N LEU A 7 4.69 6.24 -0.85
CA LEU A 7 4.76 5.37 0.33
C LEU A 7 3.62 4.36 0.39
N HIS A 8 2.56 4.55 -0.39
CA HIS A 8 1.34 3.78 -0.29
C HIS A 8 0.90 3.23 -1.65
N THR A 9 1.59 2.18 -2.13
CA THR A 9 1.17 1.41 -3.31
C THR A 9 0.66 0.01 -2.94
N ARG A 10 -0.19 -0.55 -3.80
CA ARG A 10 -0.67 -1.94 -3.71
C ARG A 10 -0.23 -2.73 -4.94
N SER A 11 0.25 -3.95 -4.74
CA SER A 11 0.54 -4.88 -5.83
C SER A 11 -0.61 -5.86 -6.06
N ALA A 12 -0.48 -6.67 -7.12
CA ALA A 12 -1.41 -7.74 -7.48
C ALA A 12 -1.56 -8.82 -6.39
N PHE A 13 -0.72 -8.80 -5.34
CA PHE A 13 -0.89 -9.64 -4.16
C PHE A 13 -1.99 -9.15 -3.21
N SER A 14 -2.45 -7.91 -3.39
CA SER A 14 -3.68 -7.42 -2.79
C SER A 14 -4.87 -7.94 -3.60
N PHE A 15 -5.52 -8.99 -3.08
CA PHE A 15 -6.58 -9.70 -3.81
C PHE A 15 -7.68 -8.71 -4.25
N LEU A 16 -8.01 -8.71 -5.55
CA LEU A 16 -9.03 -7.87 -6.19
C LEU A 16 -8.86 -6.35 -6.04
N SER A 17 -7.68 -5.85 -5.65
CA SER A 17 -7.45 -4.43 -5.35
C SER A 17 -6.31 -3.78 -6.14
N SER A 18 -5.49 -4.56 -6.85
CA SER A 18 -4.50 -4.03 -7.80
C SER A 18 -4.14 -5.07 -8.88
N GLY A 19 -3.66 -4.60 -10.04
CA GLY A 19 -3.24 -5.44 -11.17
C GLY A 19 -1.74 -5.46 -11.43
N SER A 20 -0.96 -4.58 -10.79
CA SER A 20 0.48 -4.41 -11.05
C SER A 20 1.33 -5.40 -10.25
N LEU A 21 2.30 -6.03 -10.88
CA LEU A 21 3.24 -6.88 -10.15
C LEU A 21 4.23 -6.01 -9.34
N PRO A 22 4.77 -6.53 -8.22
CA PRO A 22 5.81 -5.81 -7.48
C PRO A 22 7.00 -5.40 -8.34
N GLU A 23 7.38 -6.21 -9.32
CA GLU A 23 8.46 -5.91 -10.26
C GLU A 23 8.13 -4.70 -11.16
N ASP A 24 6.91 -4.66 -11.71
CA ASP A 24 6.47 -3.53 -12.56
C ASP A 24 6.50 -2.22 -11.77
N ILE A 25 6.13 -2.27 -10.48
CA ILE A 25 6.16 -1.14 -9.56
C ILE A 25 7.60 -0.64 -9.36
N ALA A 26 8.55 -1.56 -9.15
CA ALA A 26 9.96 -1.20 -8.98
C ALA A 26 10.59 -0.64 -10.26
N VAL A 27 10.38 -1.27 -11.41
CA VAL A 27 10.84 -0.79 -12.72
C VAL A 27 10.34 0.62 -12.97
N ARG A 28 9.03 0.84 -12.77
CA ARG A 28 8.43 2.17 -12.98
C ARG A 28 8.99 3.23 -12.04
N SER A 29 9.35 2.84 -10.82
CA SER A 29 9.97 3.75 -9.85
C SER A 29 11.36 4.18 -10.28
N GLY A 30 12.14 3.25 -10.85
CA GLY A 30 13.45 3.55 -11.45
C GLY A 30 13.33 4.50 -12.65
N GLU A 31 12.37 4.26 -13.55
CA GLU A 31 12.09 5.15 -14.69
C GLU A 31 11.69 6.58 -14.30
N LEU A 32 11.15 6.76 -13.09
CA LEU A 32 10.73 8.03 -12.53
C LEU A 32 11.80 8.67 -11.62
N ASP A 33 13.00 8.08 -11.56
CA ASP A 33 14.10 8.49 -10.67
C ASP A 33 13.66 8.62 -9.21
N MET A 34 12.76 7.73 -8.76
CA MET A 34 12.26 7.75 -7.40
C MET A 34 13.27 7.12 -6.43
N PRO A 35 13.71 7.82 -5.38
CA PRO A 35 14.73 7.27 -4.47
C PRO A 35 14.20 6.17 -3.55
N ALA A 36 12.88 6.12 -3.29
CA ALA A 36 12.26 5.04 -2.55
C ALA A 36 10.79 4.85 -2.94
N ILE A 37 10.29 3.62 -2.73
CA ILE A 37 8.88 3.26 -2.89
C ILE A 37 8.39 2.42 -1.72
N GLY A 38 7.18 2.68 -1.26
CA GLY A 38 6.45 1.93 -0.26
C GLY A 38 5.35 1.07 -0.88
N MET A 39 5.29 -0.19 -0.48
CA MET A 39 4.24 -1.13 -0.87
C MET A 39 3.56 -1.69 0.36
N MET A 40 2.23 -1.58 0.38
CA MET A 40 1.36 -1.97 1.49
C MET A 40 0.27 -2.87 0.94
N ASP A 41 0.58 -4.16 0.76
CA ASP A 41 -0.43 -5.10 0.28
C ASP A 41 -1.48 -5.38 1.36
N ARG A 42 -2.72 -5.65 0.95
CA ARG A 42 -3.83 -5.91 1.86
C ARG A 42 -3.65 -7.24 2.60
N ASP A 43 -3.60 -7.17 3.93
CA ASP A 43 -3.48 -8.28 4.87
C ASP A 43 -2.34 -9.26 4.54
N THR A 44 -1.27 -8.79 3.89
CA THR A 44 -0.15 -9.63 3.47
C THR A 44 1.13 -8.83 3.23
N VAL A 45 2.26 -9.52 3.32
CA VAL A 45 3.59 -9.03 2.91
C VAL A 45 4.20 -9.92 1.83
N SER A 46 3.37 -10.71 1.12
CA SER A 46 3.82 -11.70 0.14
C SER A 46 4.55 -11.09 -1.06
N GLY A 47 4.23 -9.85 -1.45
CA GLY A 47 4.92 -9.14 -2.52
C GLY A 47 6.33 -8.67 -2.13
N ALA A 48 6.67 -8.65 -0.83
CA ALA A 48 7.84 -7.96 -0.30
C ALA A 48 9.17 -8.41 -0.92
N VAL A 49 9.36 -9.73 -1.03
CA VAL A 49 10.60 -10.30 -1.57
C VAL A 49 10.78 -9.91 -3.03
N ARG A 50 9.70 -9.98 -3.82
CA ARG A 50 9.71 -9.64 -5.25
C ARG A 50 10.03 -8.16 -5.46
N LEU A 51 9.39 -7.27 -4.70
CA LEU A 51 9.69 -5.85 -4.75
C LEU A 51 11.14 -5.56 -4.36
N HIS A 52 11.63 -6.19 -3.28
CA HIS A 52 12.95 -5.91 -2.75
C HIS A 52 14.07 -6.23 -3.75
N PHE A 53 14.00 -7.38 -4.43
CA PHE A 53 15.00 -7.75 -5.41
C PHE A 53 14.99 -6.82 -6.62
N GLU A 54 13.82 -6.56 -7.20
CA GLU A 54 13.72 -5.68 -8.37
C GLU A 54 14.10 -4.24 -8.02
N ALA A 55 13.61 -3.69 -6.90
CA ALA A 55 13.94 -2.33 -6.49
C ALA A 55 15.44 -2.13 -6.30
N LYS A 56 16.15 -3.15 -5.80
CA LYS A 56 17.61 -3.14 -5.69
C LYS A 56 18.30 -3.04 -7.05
N GLU A 57 17.82 -3.75 -8.07
CA GLU A 57 18.34 -3.66 -9.44
C GLU A 57 18.11 -2.28 -10.05
N GLN A 58 16.98 -1.64 -9.72
CA GLN A 58 16.61 -0.30 -10.17
C GLN A 58 17.24 0.83 -9.34
N GLY A 59 18.02 0.52 -8.30
CA GLY A 59 18.60 1.55 -7.40
C GLY A 59 17.58 2.26 -6.52
N VAL A 60 16.39 1.68 -6.33
CA VAL A 60 15.27 2.23 -5.55
C VAL A 60 15.21 1.55 -4.18
N ARG A 61 15.05 2.33 -3.11
CA ARG A 61 14.82 1.76 -1.78
C ARG A 61 13.38 1.27 -1.64
N ALA A 62 13.19 -0.03 -1.42
CA ALA A 62 11.88 -0.60 -1.09
C ALA A 62 11.54 -0.47 0.41
N MET A 63 10.33 -0.01 0.71
CA MET A 63 9.72 0.00 2.04
C MET A 63 8.49 -0.90 2.04
N ILE A 64 8.42 -1.84 2.97
CA ILE A 64 7.40 -2.88 2.99
C ILE A 64 6.47 -2.63 4.16
N GLY A 65 5.17 -2.51 3.89
CA GLY A 65 4.12 -2.47 4.89
C GLY A 65 2.96 -3.37 4.51
N SER A 66 1.82 -3.18 5.16
CA SER A 66 0.57 -3.85 4.81
C SER A 66 -0.62 -2.99 5.22
N GLU A 67 -1.68 -3.05 4.44
CA GLU A 67 -2.97 -2.53 4.85
C GLU A 67 -3.76 -3.59 5.59
N ILE A 68 -4.08 -3.30 6.85
CA ILE A 68 -4.80 -4.23 7.70
C ILE A 68 -6.29 -3.95 7.59
N THR A 69 -7.08 -4.97 7.26
CA THR A 69 -8.54 -4.89 7.29
C THR A 69 -9.02 -4.82 8.73
N MET A 70 -9.78 -3.79 9.08
CA MET A 70 -10.41 -3.62 10.39
C MET A 70 -11.80 -4.28 10.44
N ASP A 71 -12.33 -4.48 11.65
CA ASP A 71 -13.64 -5.11 11.90
C ASP A 71 -14.83 -4.36 11.28
N ASP A 72 -14.71 -3.05 11.10
CA ASP A 72 -15.66 -2.20 10.37
C ASP A 72 -15.50 -2.23 8.84
N GLY A 73 -14.55 -3.02 8.33
CA GLY A 73 -14.23 -3.16 6.92
C GLY A 73 -13.36 -2.05 6.34
N SER A 74 -12.91 -1.10 7.15
CA SER A 74 -11.94 -0.08 6.73
C SER A 74 -10.51 -0.62 6.68
N LEU A 75 -9.61 0.10 6.02
CA LEU A 75 -8.21 -0.29 5.88
C LEU A 75 -7.29 0.60 6.74
N LEU A 76 -6.36 -0.02 7.45
CA LEU A 76 -5.36 0.68 8.25
C LEU A 76 -3.95 0.38 7.70
N PRO A 77 -3.35 1.31 6.94
CA PRO A 77 -2.00 1.13 6.41
C PRO A 77 -0.94 1.25 7.51
N LEU A 78 -0.12 0.20 7.65
CA LEU A 78 0.95 0.10 8.64
C LEU A 78 2.30 -0.19 7.97
N MET A 79 3.33 0.52 8.42
CA MET A 79 4.70 0.37 7.94
C MET A 79 5.67 0.16 9.10
N PRO A 80 6.45 -0.92 9.13
CA PRO A 80 7.53 -1.12 10.09
C PRO A 80 8.62 -0.04 9.99
N LEU A 81 9.04 0.49 11.13
CA LEU A 81 10.20 1.38 11.26
C LEU A 81 11.50 0.59 11.46
N ASP A 82 11.40 -0.59 12.06
CA ASP A 82 12.52 -1.46 12.41
C ASP A 82 12.14 -2.95 12.33
N LEU A 83 13.08 -3.81 12.70
CA LEU A 83 12.88 -5.26 12.71
C LEU A 83 11.79 -5.69 13.71
N THR A 84 11.67 -5.01 14.85
CA THR A 84 10.63 -5.28 15.85
C THR A 84 9.25 -4.99 15.27
N GLY A 85 9.09 -3.86 14.58
CA GLY A 85 7.89 -3.51 13.84
C GLY A 85 7.55 -4.55 12.79
N TYR A 86 8.54 -5.04 12.03
CA TYR A 86 8.27 -6.05 11.00
C TYR A 86 7.80 -7.38 11.61
N GLN A 87 8.39 -7.79 12.73
CA GLN A 87 7.94 -8.96 13.48
C GLN A 87 6.51 -8.77 14.02
N ASN A 88 6.19 -7.59 14.55
CA ASN A 88 4.86 -7.29 15.06
C ASN A 88 3.81 -7.23 13.94
N LEU A 89 4.14 -6.67 12.77
CA LEU A 89 3.27 -6.69 11.59
C LEU A 89 2.98 -8.14 11.15
N CYS A 90 4.02 -8.97 11.06
CA CYS A 90 3.86 -10.38 10.71
C CYS A 90 2.97 -11.12 11.73
N ARG A 91 3.21 -10.91 13.04
CA ARG A 91 2.41 -11.50 14.12
C ARG A 91 0.95 -11.06 14.03
N LEU A 92 0.69 -9.76 13.84
CA LEU A 92 -0.66 -9.22 13.66
C LEU A 92 -1.40 -9.93 12.51
N ILE A 93 -0.78 -9.98 11.32
CA ILE A 93 -1.36 -10.64 10.14
C ILE A 93 -1.64 -12.12 10.42
N THR A 94 -0.71 -12.82 11.08
CA THR A 94 -0.88 -14.22 11.46
C THR A 94 -2.02 -14.40 12.46
N THR A 95 -2.07 -13.60 13.54
CA THR A 95 -3.12 -13.65 14.57
C THR A 95 -4.50 -13.48 13.95
N VAL A 96 -4.66 -12.46 13.09
CA VAL A 96 -5.91 -12.14 12.41
C VAL A 96 -6.33 -13.28 11.46
N LYS A 97 -5.39 -13.84 10.69
CA LYS A 97 -5.68 -14.95 9.77
C LYS A 97 -6.00 -16.27 10.47
N LEU A 98 -5.45 -16.52 11.66
CA LEU A 98 -5.71 -17.75 12.41
C LEU A 98 -7.07 -17.72 13.14
N ARG A 99 -7.56 -16.54 13.51
CA ARG A 99 -8.81 -16.38 14.25
C ARG A 99 -10.06 -16.56 13.36
N HIS A 100 -9.95 -16.32 12.06
CA HIS A 100 -11.08 -16.29 11.14
C HIS A 100 -10.99 -17.35 10.04
N LYS A 101 -12.14 -17.72 9.45
CA LYS A 101 -12.15 -18.53 8.23
C LYS A 101 -11.50 -17.74 7.08
N LYS A 102 -10.93 -18.48 6.13
CA LYS A 102 -10.27 -17.91 4.96
C LYS A 102 -11.25 -16.98 4.21
N GLY A 103 -10.93 -15.69 4.17
CA GLY A 103 -11.70 -14.67 3.44
C GLY A 103 -12.45 -13.64 4.30
N GLU A 104 -12.54 -13.84 5.62
CA GLU A 104 -13.28 -12.96 6.54
C GLU A 104 -12.41 -12.49 7.72
N HIS A 105 -11.13 -12.26 7.47
CA HIS A 105 -10.18 -11.91 8.53
C HIS A 105 -10.15 -10.40 8.71
N PHE A 106 -10.25 -9.95 9.95
CA PHE A 106 -10.20 -8.56 10.34
C PHE A 106 -9.46 -8.39 11.66
N ALA A 107 -8.80 -7.25 11.83
CA ALA A 107 -8.19 -6.83 13.07
C ALA A 107 -9.18 -6.04 13.91
N THR A 108 -9.17 -6.29 15.21
CA THR A 108 -9.85 -5.45 16.19
C THR A 108 -8.89 -4.35 16.66
N ARG A 109 -9.43 -3.28 17.29
CA ARG A 109 -8.58 -2.24 17.91
C ARG A 109 -7.57 -2.81 18.91
N ARG A 110 -7.98 -3.84 19.66
CA ARG A 110 -7.12 -4.55 20.61
C ARG A 110 -5.92 -5.22 19.93
N ASP A 111 -6.14 -5.84 18.77
CA ASP A 111 -5.05 -6.46 18.00
C ASP A 111 -4.03 -5.43 17.54
N ILE A 112 -4.49 -4.24 17.13
CA ILE A 112 -3.62 -3.13 16.75
C ILE A 112 -2.83 -2.62 17.95
N GLU A 113 -3.48 -2.42 19.10
CA GLU A 113 -2.84 -2.00 20.35
C GLU A 113 -1.73 -2.97 20.77
N GLU A 114 -2.01 -4.27 20.78
CA GLU A 114 -1.07 -5.33 21.17
C GLU A 114 0.16 -5.45 20.23
N HIS A 115 0.01 -5.07 18.96
CA HIS A 115 1.05 -5.21 17.94
C HIS A 115 1.59 -3.88 17.36
N SER A 116 1.25 -2.74 17.97
CA SER A 116 1.59 -1.39 17.46
C SER A 116 3.08 -1.01 17.58
N ALA A 117 3.85 -1.66 18.45
CA ALA A 117 5.24 -1.29 18.72
C ALA A 117 6.12 -1.45 17.46
N GLY A 118 6.94 -0.44 17.16
CA GLY A 118 7.80 -0.41 15.96
C GLY A 118 7.07 -0.14 14.63
N LEU A 119 5.75 0.08 14.65
CA LEU A 119 4.96 0.42 13.46
C LEU A 119 4.70 1.93 13.34
N LEU A 120 4.72 2.42 12.11
CA LEU A 120 4.19 3.70 11.68
C LEU A 120 2.83 3.48 11.04
N CYS A 121 1.89 4.36 11.32
CA CYS A 121 0.53 4.30 10.81
C CYS A 121 0.24 5.47 9.89
N PHE A 122 -0.42 5.17 8.77
CA PHE A 122 -1.06 6.17 7.93
C PHE A 122 -2.58 6.12 8.15
N THR A 123 -3.25 7.25 8.02
CA THR A 123 -4.72 7.30 8.17
C THR A 123 -5.48 6.64 7.00
N GLY A 124 -4.78 6.37 5.90
CA GLY A 124 -5.30 5.76 4.68
C GLY A 124 -6.08 6.74 3.78
N GLY A 125 -6.29 6.29 2.54
CA GLY A 125 -7.05 6.98 1.50
C GLY A 125 -8.56 6.86 1.64
N ALA A 126 -9.29 6.91 0.52
CA ALA A 126 -10.76 6.91 0.50
C ALA A 126 -11.43 5.70 1.18
N ASP A 127 -10.75 4.55 1.22
CA ASP A 127 -11.10 3.30 1.90
C ASP A 127 -10.43 3.13 3.29
N GLY A 128 -9.64 4.12 3.71
CA GLY A 128 -8.90 4.13 4.97
C GLY A 128 -9.78 4.31 6.21
N PHE A 129 -9.25 3.86 7.35
CA PHE A 129 -9.87 3.90 8.68
C PHE A 129 -10.42 5.28 9.05
N LEU A 130 -9.63 6.34 8.85
CA LEU A 130 -10.06 7.68 9.25
C LEU A 130 -11.17 8.22 8.33
N HIS A 131 -11.08 7.96 7.02
CA HIS A 131 -12.12 8.35 6.07
C HIS A 131 -13.46 7.63 6.39
N HIS A 132 -13.40 6.35 6.75
CA HIS A 132 -14.56 5.57 7.16
C HIS A 132 -15.28 6.16 8.39
N HIS A 133 -14.52 6.58 9.40
CA HIS A 133 -15.07 7.20 10.62
C HIS A 133 -15.50 8.66 10.43
N ILE A 134 -14.83 9.45 9.58
CA ILE A 134 -15.27 10.82 9.26
C ILE A 134 -16.67 10.81 8.65
N LYS A 135 -16.94 9.89 7.71
CA LYS A 135 -18.26 9.72 7.09
C LYS A 135 -19.37 9.36 8.09
N ARG A 136 -19.01 8.85 9.27
CA ARG A 136 -19.92 8.49 10.37
C ARG A 136 -19.92 9.50 11.51
N HIS A 137 -19.31 10.68 11.31
CA HIS A 137 -19.17 11.72 12.34
C HIS A 137 -18.36 11.30 13.58
N GLN A 138 -17.47 10.31 13.43
CA GLN A 138 -16.62 9.75 14.48
C GLN A 138 -15.12 10.03 14.26
N GLY A 139 -14.76 10.86 13.28
CA GLY A 139 -13.37 11.08 12.88
C GLY A 139 -12.46 11.61 13.99
N GLN A 140 -12.98 12.44 14.90
CA GLN A 140 -12.19 12.96 16.03
C GLN A 140 -11.82 11.86 17.03
N GLU A 141 -12.75 10.97 17.37
CA GLU A 141 -12.51 9.87 18.29
C GLU A 141 -11.54 8.85 17.67
N ALA A 142 -11.77 8.50 16.39
CA ALA A 142 -10.89 7.63 15.63
C ALA A 142 -9.45 8.15 15.56
N LEU A 143 -9.28 9.46 15.30
CA LEU A 143 -7.96 10.07 15.26
C LEU A 143 -7.28 10.12 16.64
N ALA A 144 -8.05 10.41 17.69
CA ALA A 144 -7.52 10.39 19.06
C ALA A 144 -7.02 8.99 19.45
N TRP A 145 -7.77 7.94 19.09
CA TRP A 145 -7.35 6.56 19.28
C TRP A 145 -6.06 6.24 18.51
N LEU A 146 -5.98 6.56 17.22
CA LEU A 146 -4.76 6.34 16.43
C LEU A 146 -3.56 7.09 17.02
N ASN A 147 -3.76 8.34 17.46
CA ASN A 147 -2.68 9.14 18.05
C ASN A 147 -2.19 8.56 19.37
N TYR A 148 -3.10 8.00 20.18
CA TYR A 148 -2.75 7.28 21.41
C TYR A 148 -1.94 6.01 21.12
N VAL A 149 -2.35 5.20 20.14
CA VAL A 149 -1.69 3.92 19.85
C VAL A 149 -0.32 4.10 19.18
N PHE A 150 -0.21 5.03 18.24
CA PHE A 150 1.00 5.18 17.43
C PHE A 150 1.95 6.27 17.92
N GLU A 151 1.56 7.08 18.90
CA GLU A 151 2.36 8.07 19.65
C GLU A 151 3.56 8.65 18.86
N GLY A 152 3.30 9.69 18.04
CA GLY A 152 4.34 10.32 17.21
C GLY A 152 4.72 9.55 15.93
N ARG A 153 4.16 8.35 15.71
CA ARG A 153 4.33 7.52 14.50
C ARG A 153 3.05 7.47 13.66
N LEU A 154 2.24 8.54 13.72
CA LEU A 154 0.99 8.66 12.96
C LEU A 154 1.11 9.77 11.91
N TYR A 155 0.76 9.46 10.67
CA TYR A 155 0.76 10.39 9.55
C TYR A 155 -0.63 10.46 8.93
N VAL A 156 -1.10 11.69 8.71
CA VAL A 156 -2.36 11.91 7.99
C VAL A 156 -2.09 11.86 6.50
N GLU A 157 -2.70 10.90 5.83
CA GLU A 157 -2.63 10.75 4.37
C GLU A 157 -3.70 11.64 3.73
N LEU A 158 -3.27 12.47 2.78
CA LEU A 158 -4.16 13.30 1.97
C LEU A 158 -4.06 12.81 0.54
N GLN A 159 -5.18 12.41 -0.05
CA GLN A 159 -5.27 12.05 -1.46
C GLN A 159 -6.07 13.13 -2.19
N ARG A 160 -5.49 13.76 -3.22
CA ARG A 160 -6.15 14.80 -4.01
C ARG A 160 -6.45 14.28 -5.40
N HIS A 161 -7.64 13.72 -5.59
CA HIS A 161 -8.10 13.32 -6.92
C HIS A 161 -8.96 14.40 -7.61
N ASN A 162 -8.97 15.66 -7.12
CA ASN A 162 -9.77 16.77 -7.67
C ASN A 162 -11.29 16.48 -7.77
N LEU A 163 -11.80 15.54 -6.97
CA LEU A 163 -13.23 15.23 -6.89
C LEU A 163 -13.88 16.08 -5.79
N PRO A 164 -15.01 16.77 -6.05
CA PRO A 164 -15.63 17.69 -5.08
C PRO A 164 -15.98 17.05 -3.73
N HIS A 165 -16.38 15.77 -3.72
CA HIS A 165 -16.73 15.04 -2.50
C HIS A 165 -15.49 14.61 -1.67
N GLU A 166 -14.33 14.49 -2.31
CA GLU A 166 -13.07 14.22 -1.61
C GLU A 166 -12.50 15.48 -0.99
N GLU A 167 -12.74 16.66 -1.58
CA GLU A 167 -12.24 17.92 -1.04
C GLU A 167 -12.86 18.24 0.33
N ALA A 168 -14.15 17.98 0.55
CA ALA A 168 -14.78 18.17 1.86
C ALA A 168 -14.15 17.27 2.96
N VAL A 169 -13.83 16.02 2.62
CA VAL A 169 -13.15 15.10 3.54
C VAL A 169 -11.71 15.54 3.78
N ASN A 170 -10.99 15.96 2.73
CA ASN A 170 -9.64 16.51 2.85
C ASN A 170 -9.58 17.75 3.73
N GLN A 171 -10.55 18.67 3.63
CA GLN A 171 -10.61 19.84 4.51
C GLN A 171 -10.88 19.44 5.96
N THR A 172 -11.73 18.43 6.19
CA THR A 172 -11.96 17.88 7.53
C THR A 172 -10.69 17.23 8.10
N LEU A 173 -9.97 16.46 7.28
CA LEU A 173 -8.69 15.86 7.62
C LEU A 173 -7.63 16.89 7.97
N LEU A 174 -7.53 17.97 7.20
CA LEU A 174 -6.63 19.08 7.48
C LEU A 174 -6.97 19.78 8.80
N GLY A 175 -8.26 20.02 9.07
CA GLY A 175 -8.72 20.59 10.33
C GLY A 175 -8.38 19.70 11.53
N LEU A 176 -8.58 18.39 11.39
CA LEU A 176 -8.23 17.40 12.41
C LEU A 176 -6.70 17.28 12.60
N ALA A 177 -5.93 17.20 11.52
CA ALA A 177 -4.47 17.16 11.57
C ALA A 177 -3.90 18.40 12.28
N HIS A 178 -4.44 19.59 11.99
CA HIS A 178 -4.05 20.83 12.65
C HIS A 178 -4.38 20.80 14.15
N LYS A 179 -5.60 20.35 14.50
CA LYS A 179 -6.06 20.24 15.91
C LYS A 179 -5.17 19.30 16.75
N PHE A 180 -4.74 18.18 16.17
CA PHE A 180 -3.90 17.19 16.85
C PHE A 180 -2.39 17.41 16.63
N ARG A 181 -1.99 18.46 15.89
CA ARG A 181 -0.59 18.77 15.53
C ARG A 181 0.15 17.62 14.85
N LEU A 182 -0.57 16.87 13.99
CA LEU A 182 -0.04 15.71 13.30
C LEU A 182 0.65 16.09 11.98
N PRO A 183 1.71 15.38 11.58
CA PRO A 183 2.31 15.54 10.27
C PRO A 183 1.35 15.02 9.17
N SER A 184 1.14 15.82 8.13
CA SER A 184 0.35 15.42 6.95
C SER A 184 1.28 15.07 5.78
N GLN A 185 1.13 13.87 5.20
CA GLN A 185 1.80 13.53 3.95
C GLN A 185 1.10 14.25 2.78
N ARG A 186 1.87 14.99 1.97
CA ARG A 186 1.31 15.70 0.81
C ARG A 186 1.06 14.72 -0.36
N PRO A 187 -0.09 14.81 -1.04
CA PRO A 187 -0.35 14.01 -2.24
C PRO A 187 0.53 14.45 -3.40
N TRP A 188 0.82 13.51 -4.30
CA TRP A 188 1.44 13.78 -5.60
C TRP A 188 0.59 14.72 -6.46
N ARG A 189 1.24 15.72 -7.08
CA ARG A 189 0.70 16.47 -8.24
C ARG A 189 1.59 16.13 -9.43
N SER A 190 1.05 15.46 -10.45
CA SER A 190 1.79 15.25 -11.68
C SER A 190 2.03 16.59 -12.40
N PRO A 191 3.25 16.88 -12.90
CA PRO A 191 3.53 18.09 -13.69
C PRO A 191 2.85 18.12 -15.07
N THR A 192 2.24 17.02 -15.52
CA THR A 192 1.73 16.82 -16.89
C THR A 192 0.23 17.05 -17.07
N ALA A 193 -0.43 17.70 -16.12
CA ALA A 193 -1.87 17.98 -16.15
C ALA A 193 -2.27 19.13 -17.10
N LEU A 194 -1.72 19.17 -18.33
CA LEU A 194 -2.13 20.12 -19.37
C LEU A 194 -2.54 19.51 -20.71
N ASN A 195 -2.39 18.20 -20.92
CA ASN A 195 -3.08 17.53 -22.03
C ASN A 195 -3.00 16.00 -21.91
N SER A 196 -4.03 15.39 -21.32
CA SER A 196 -4.62 14.09 -21.70
C SER A 196 -5.29 13.39 -20.50
N ARG A 197 -6.63 13.35 -20.56
CA ARG A 197 -7.52 12.21 -20.20
C ARG A 197 -7.18 11.30 -19.01
N TRP A 198 -6.61 11.79 -17.91
CA TRP A 198 -6.48 11.01 -16.69
C TRP A 198 -6.80 11.83 -15.45
N THR A 199 -8.09 12.15 -15.31
CA THR A 199 -8.67 12.49 -14.01
C THR A 199 -8.90 11.19 -13.25
N SER A 200 -8.24 11.07 -12.10
CA SER A 200 -8.84 10.48 -10.89
C SER A 200 -9.77 9.28 -11.12
N SER A 201 -9.18 8.10 -11.20
CA SER A 201 -9.91 6.89 -10.90
C SER A 201 -9.14 6.18 -9.80
N ALA A 202 -9.74 6.15 -8.61
CA ALA A 202 -9.99 4.89 -7.90
C ALA A 202 -9.69 3.74 -8.86
N THR A 203 -8.66 2.94 -8.57
CA THR A 203 -8.04 1.98 -9.48
C THR A 203 -9.04 0.91 -9.97
N HIS A 204 -10.01 1.31 -10.77
CA HIS A 204 -10.67 0.53 -11.78
C HIS A 204 -9.63 0.38 -12.89
N PHE A 205 -8.74 -0.58 -12.71
CA PHE A 205 -8.24 -1.27 -13.89
C PHE A 205 -9.48 -1.82 -14.62
N PRO A 206 -9.63 -1.59 -15.93
CA PRO A 206 -10.70 -2.25 -16.66
C PRO A 206 -10.56 -3.74 -16.43
N ILE A 207 -11.65 -4.38 -15.97
CA ILE A 207 -11.82 -5.82 -16.04
C ILE A 207 -11.62 -6.18 -17.50
N ILE A 208 -10.43 -6.66 -17.87
CA ILE A 208 -10.20 -7.26 -19.18
C ILE A 208 -10.95 -8.59 -19.12
N PRO A 209 -11.99 -8.81 -19.97
CA PRO A 209 -12.64 -10.10 -20.01
C PRO A 209 -11.62 -11.15 -20.43
N CYS A 210 -11.56 -12.22 -19.66
CA CYS A 210 -10.76 -13.41 -19.92
C CYS A 210 -11.15 -14.02 -21.29
N ARG A 211 -10.51 -13.59 -22.38
CA ARG A 211 -10.51 -14.28 -23.69
C ARG A 211 -9.22 -13.99 -24.47
N ARG A 212 -8.09 -14.50 -23.98
CA ARG A 212 -7.00 -15.08 -24.80
C ARG A 212 -5.89 -15.67 -23.90
N ALA A 213 -6.28 -16.67 -23.11
CA ALA A 213 -5.33 -17.71 -22.74
C ALA A 213 -4.94 -18.48 -24.03
N ARG A 214 -3.68 -18.93 -24.09
CA ARG A 214 -3.01 -19.71 -25.17
C ARG A 214 -2.22 -18.88 -26.20
N ARG A 215 -1.03 -18.39 -25.82
CA ARG A 215 0.17 -18.53 -26.67
C ARG A 215 1.54 -18.21 -26.04
N TRP A 216 1.63 -17.88 -24.74
CA TRP A 216 2.90 -17.43 -24.14
C TRP A 216 3.62 -18.43 -23.22
N THR A 217 3.07 -19.61 -22.96
CA THR A 217 3.70 -20.62 -22.07
C THR A 217 4.69 -21.56 -22.75
N ARG A 218 4.93 -21.45 -24.06
CA ARG A 218 5.76 -22.42 -24.80
C ARG A 218 7.18 -21.93 -25.14
N THR A 219 7.42 -20.63 -25.12
CA THR A 219 8.72 -20.04 -25.51
C THR A 219 9.68 -19.87 -24.33
N PHE A 220 9.15 -19.69 -23.11
CA PHE A 220 9.98 -19.50 -21.91
C PHE A 220 10.48 -20.83 -21.31
N ALA A 221 9.66 -21.90 -21.37
CA ALA A 221 10.04 -23.23 -20.91
C ALA A 221 11.17 -23.88 -21.74
N ASN A 222 11.29 -23.54 -23.03
CA ASN A 222 12.35 -24.05 -23.90
C ASN A 222 13.70 -23.31 -23.72
N ARG A 223 13.68 -22.04 -23.30
CA ARG A 223 14.92 -21.30 -22.96
C ARG A 223 15.53 -21.76 -21.64
N LEU A 224 14.71 -22.16 -20.68
CA LEU A 224 15.18 -22.71 -19.39
C LEU A 224 15.72 -24.15 -19.47
N ARG A 225 15.34 -24.95 -20.49
CA ARG A 225 15.98 -26.26 -20.75
C ARG A 225 17.35 -26.13 -21.43
N LYS A 226 17.51 -25.20 -22.38
CA LYS A 226 18.78 -24.98 -23.10
C LYS A 226 19.90 -24.39 -22.23
N ALA A 227 19.55 -23.72 -21.12
CA ALA A 227 20.53 -23.20 -20.16
C ALA A 227 20.99 -24.24 -19.10
N ARG A 228 20.40 -25.45 -19.07
CA ARG A 228 20.80 -26.53 -18.14
C ARG A 228 21.55 -27.70 -18.79
N SER A 229 21.59 -27.75 -20.12
CA SER A 229 22.45 -28.69 -20.87
C SER A 229 23.65 -27.92 -21.40
N GLY A 230 24.60 -27.62 -20.52
CA GLY A 230 25.95 -27.29 -20.96
C GLY A 230 26.58 -28.57 -21.52
N ASP A 231 26.71 -28.65 -22.84
CA ASP A 231 27.64 -29.58 -23.47
C ASP A 231 28.85 -28.78 -23.98
N ILE A 232 29.98 -29.25 -23.49
CA ILE A 232 31.36 -28.88 -23.78
C ILE A 232 31.71 -29.45 -25.16
N GLY A 233 32.47 -28.71 -25.97
CA GLY A 233 33.34 -29.33 -26.97
C GLY A 233 33.42 -28.64 -28.33
N HIS A 234 34.60 -28.05 -28.55
CA HIS A 234 35.32 -27.79 -29.82
C HIS A 234 34.71 -26.90 -30.90
#